data_AF-A0A4P6TVP6-F1
#
_entry.id   AF-A0A4P6TVP6-F1
#
_cell.length_a   1.000
_cell.length_b   1.000
_cell.length_c   1.000
_cell.angle_alpha   90.00
_cell.angle_beta   90.00
_cell.angle_gamma   90.00
#
_symmetry.space_group_name_H-M   'P 1'
#
loop_
_entity.id
_entity.type
_entity.pdbx_description
1 polymer ?
#
loop_
_entity_poly.entity_id
_entity_poly.type
_entity_poly.pdbx_seq_one_letter_code
_entity_poly.pdbx_strand_id
1 'polypeptide(L)'
;MITGIKGSSLRRAAAVAVASGALLTTSALTAAPAQAASAPSIVAAGGYVMNNSTGASLYTKAADTRRSTGSTTKIMTAKVVLAQPNLNLDAKVTIPKGASDYIVANNASSAGLIVGDKVTVRQLLYGLMLPSGCDAAYVLADKYGSGSTHTARVNSFLGKMNSAAKALNLKNTHFDSFDGIGKGSNYSTPRDLTKIASSAMKSANFRAIVKTKSYTAKTVTKTGSTRTMKAWTNTNTLLSSYSGTIGVKTGSGPEAKYCLVFAATRNGKTVIGTVLASSSVPQRGTDATKLLNYGFTK
;
A
#
# COMPACT_ATOMS: atom_id res chain seq x y z
N MET A 1 -95.71 -25.45 51.00
CA MET A 1 -96.51 -24.44 51.73
C MET A 1 -95.58 -23.35 52.24
N ILE A 2 -95.94 -22.09 51.97
CA ILE A 2 -95.92 -20.99 52.97
C ILE A 2 -94.53 -20.37 53.29
N THR A 3 -94.29 -19.24 52.61
CA THR A 3 -93.88 -17.91 53.12
C THR A 3 -92.80 -17.79 54.20
N GLY A 4 -91.78 -16.97 53.95
CA GLY A 4 -91.64 -15.64 54.56
C GLY A 4 -90.40 -15.66 55.50
N ILE A 5 -89.61 -14.61 55.76
CA ILE A 5 -89.89 -13.20 56.05
C ILE A 5 -88.58 -12.39 55.86
N LYS A 6 -88.75 -11.10 55.57
CA LYS A 6 -87.75 -10.01 55.47
C LYS A 6 -86.87 -9.85 56.72
N GLY A 7 -85.65 -9.34 56.51
CA GLY A 7 -84.87 -8.68 57.55
C GLY A 7 -83.68 -7.90 56.98
N SER A 8 -83.81 -6.59 56.89
CA SER A 8 -82.79 -5.64 56.43
C SER A 8 -81.81 -5.26 57.54
N SER A 9 -80.50 -5.21 57.26
CA SER A 9 -79.61 -4.28 57.95
C SER A 9 -78.38 -3.91 57.11
N LEU A 10 -78.20 -2.60 57.04
CA LEU A 10 -77.20 -1.76 56.39
C LEU A 10 -75.71 -2.05 56.70
N ARG A 11 -74.87 -1.53 55.78
CA ARG A 11 -73.56 -0.86 55.96
C ARG A 11 -72.30 -1.73 56.04
N ARG A 12 -71.54 -1.78 54.93
CA ARG A 12 -70.34 -0.94 54.64
C ARG A 12 -69.57 -1.57 53.47
N ALA A 13 -69.53 -0.87 52.34
CA ALA A 13 -68.65 -1.23 51.23
C ALA A 13 -67.22 -0.80 51.59
N ALA A 14 -66.33 -1.76 51.80
CA ALA A 14 -64.89 -1.55 51.75
C ALA A 14 -64.41 -2.03 50.37
N ALA A 15 -64.13 -1.08 49.48
CA ALA A 15 -63.48 -1.37 48.21
C ALA A 15 -61.99 -1.63 48.47
N VAL A 16 -61.57 -2.89 48.37
CA VAL A 16 -60.15 -3.26 48.32
C VAL A 16 -59.72 -3.17 46.85
N ALA A 17 -59.04 -2.09 46.49
CA ALA A 17 -58.39 -1.97 45.20
C ALA A 17 -57.09 -2.81 45.21
N VAL A 18 -57.11 -3.96 44.52
CA VAL A 18 -55.90 -4.74 44.24
C VAL A 18 -55.23 -4.11 43.02
N ALA A 19 -54.23 -3.27 43.25
CA ALA A 19 -53.41 -2.70 42.18
C ALA A 19 -52.34 -3.72 41.76
N SER A 20 -52.55 -4.37 40.61
CA SER A 20 -51.54 -5.16 39.91
C SER A 20 -50.49 -4.23 39.28
N GLY A 21 -49.41 -3.95 40.00
CA GLY A 21 -48.25 -3.23 39.47
C GLY A 21 -47.26 -4.18 38.78
N ALA A 22 -47.36 -4.33 37.46
CA ALA A 22 -46.29 -4.94 36.66
C ALA A 22 -45.13 -3.94 36.54
N LEU A 23 -44.05 -4.16 37.28
CA LEU A 23 -42.80 -3.41 37.18
C LEU A 23 -42.09 -3.79 35.87
N LEU A 24 -42.35 -3.04 34.80
CA LEU A 24 -41.51 -3.01 33.61
C LEU A 24 -40.21 -2.29 33.96
N THR A 25 -39.20 -3.02 34.41
CA THR A 25 -37.84 -2.49 34.55
C THR A 25 -37.24 -2.31 33.16
N THR A 26 -37.39 -1.10 32.60
CA THR A 26 -36.64 -0.68 31.42
C THR A 26 -35.17 -0.54 31.80
N SER A 27 -34.40 -1.63 31.71
CA SER A 27 -32.94 -1.56 31.77
C SER A 27 -32.45 -0.79 30.54
N ALA A 28 -32.28 0.52 30.69
CA ALA A 28 -31.57 1.32 29.70
C ALA A 28 -30.13 0.80 29.64
N LEU A 29 -29.81 0.00 28.61
CA LEU A 29 -28.43 -0.27 28.25
C LEU A 29 -27.80 1.05 27.82
N THR A 30 -27.18 1.75 28.76
CA THR A 30 -26.28 2.85 28.46
C THR A 30 -25.07 2.24 27.76
N ALA A 31 -25.06 2.24 26.43
CA ALA A 31 -23.88 1.92 25.66
C ALA A 31 -22.78 2.88 26.10
N ALA A 32 -21.74 2.35 26.77
CA ALA A 32 -20.58 3.14 27.14
C ALA A 32 -20.03 3.79 25.85
N PRO A 33 -19.71 5.10 25.86
CA PRO A 33 -19.18 5.76 24.68
C PRO A 33 -17.93 5.01 24.23
N ALA A 34 -17.92 4.52 22.99
CA ALA A 34 -16.78 3.83 22.42
C ALA A 34 -15.59 4.79 22.47
N GLN A 35 -14.66 4.55 23.40
CA GLN A 35 -13.53 5.41 23.63
C GLN A 35 -12.65 5.36 22.38
N ALA A 36 -12.62 6.47 21.63
CA ALA A 36 -11.90 6.54 20.37
C ALA A 36 -10.43 6.20 20.64
N ALA A 37 -9.94 5.09 20.07
CA ALA A 37 -8.55 4.69 20.20
C ALA A 37 -7.63 5.88 19.89
N SER A 38 -6.69 6.18 20.78
CA SER A 38 -5.72 7.25 20.61
C SER A 38 -4.82 6.96 19.41
N ALA A 39 -4.41 8.01 18.70
CA ALA A 39 -3.53 7.87 17.55
C ALA A 39 -2.15 7.35 18.00
N PRO A 40 -1.58 6.32 17.34
CA PRO A 40 -0.30 5.75 17.75
C PRO A 40 0.87 6.68 17.45
N SER A 41 1.90 6.62 18.29
CA SER A 41 3.20 7.21 18.00
C SER A 41 4.04 6.28 17.11
N ILE A 42 4.67 6.87 16.09
CA ILE A 42 5.58 6.22 15.13
C ILE A 42 6.92 6.95 15.10
N VAL A 43 7.99 6.22 14.80
CA VAL A 43 9.35 6.77 14.69
C VAL A 43 9.51 7.56 13.39
N ALA A 44 8.93 7.07 12.29
CA ALA A 44 8.95 7.73 10.99
C ALA A 44 8.61 9.23 11.07
N ALA A 45 9.42 10.06 10.41
CA ALA A 45 9.23 11.50 10.40
C ALA A 45 7.99 11.95 9.59
N GLY A 46 7.45 11.09 8.73
CA GLY A 46 6.18 11.29 8.04
C GLY A 46 5.35 10.02 7.98
N GLY A 47 4.03 10.16 8.11
CA GLY A 47 3.07 9.06 8.08
C GLY A 47 1.70 9.50 7.55
N TYR A 48 1.07 8.64 6.75
CA TYR A 48 -0.30 8.83 6.29
C TYR A 48 -1.01 7.50 6.12
N VAL A 49 -2.30 7.46 6.44
CA VAL A 49 -3.16 6.28 6.25
C VAL A 49 -4.53 6.74 5.76
N MET A 50 -5.12 6.01 4.83
CA MET A 50 -6.51 6.19 4.42
C MET A 50 -7.24 4.84 4.26
N ASN A 51 -8.56 4.90 4.30
CA ASN A 51 -9.39 3.83 3.77
C ASN A 51 -9.26 3.84 2.23
N ASN A 52 -8.85 2.72 1.65
CA ASN A 52 -8.54 2.66 0.22
C ASN A 52 -9.77 2.77 -0.68
N SER A 53 -10.97 2.36 -0.24
CA SER A 53 -12.17 2.45 -1.07
C SER A 53 -12.81 3.83 -1.03
N THR A 54 -12.87 4.46 0.14
CA THR A 54 -13.54 5.75 0.32
C THR A 54 -12.61 6.95 0.20
N GLY A 55 -11.29 6.74 0.31
CA GLY A 55 -10.30 7.82 0.39
C GLY A 55 -10.30 8.58 1.72
N ALA A 56 -11.11 8.17 2.69
CA ALA A 56 -11.20 8.82 4.00
C ALA A 56 -9.85 8.72 4.75
N SER A 57 -9.33 9.87 5.18
CA SER A 57 -8.09 9.95 5.96
C SER A 57 -8.29 9.32 7.33
N LEU A 58 -7.40 8.41 7.72
CA LEU A 58 -7.46 7.72 9.01
C LEU A 58 -6.35 8.18 9.95
N TYR A 59 -5.15 8.48 9.43
CA TYR A 59 -4.00 8.95 10.22
C TYR A 59 -3.16 9.95 9.43
N THR A 60 -2.60 10.95 10.13
CA THR A 60 -1.69 11.95 9.56
C THR A 60 -0.56 12.30 10.53
N LYS A 61 0.67 12.31 10.03
CA LYS A 61 1.85 12.93 10.68
C LYS A 61 2.72 13.53 9.59
N ALA A 62 2.85 14.86 9.53
CA ALA A 62 3.59 15.54 8.46
C ALA A 62 3.21 15.01 7.04
N ALA A 63 1.91 14.76 6.82
CA ALA A 63 1.41 13.97 5.70
C ALA A 63 1.65 14.63 4.32
N ASP A 64 1.83 15.94 4.31
CA ASP A 64 2.06 16.76 3.10
C ASP A 64 3.48 17.38 3.08
N THR A 65 4.35 16.99 4.01
CA THR A 65 5.76 17.43 4.04
C THR A 65 6.58 16.64 3.04
N ARG A 66 7.25 17.33 2.12
CA ARG A 66 8.10 16.73 1.09
C ARG A 66 9.30 16.04 1.71
N ARG A 67 9.61 14.83 1.24
CA ARG A 67 10.77 14.03 1.64
C ARG A 67 11.27 13.22 0.44
N SER A 68 12.55 12.88 0.45
CA SER A 68 13.12 11.91 -0.48
C SER A 68 12.41 10.56 -0.34
N THR A 69 12.14 9.91 -1.46
CA THR A 69 11.30 8.69 -1.51
C THR A 69 12.13 7.41 -1.55
N GLY A 70 13.38 7.49 -2.00
CA GLY A 70 14.20 6.34 -2.34
C GLY A 70 13.44 5.37 -3.26
N SER A 71 13.68 4.08 -3.07
CA SER A 71 13.07 3.05 -3.93
C SER A 71 11.53 2.95 -3.91
N THR A 72 10.80 3.70 -3.07
CA THR A 72 9.33 3.76 -3.20
C THR A 72 8.88 4.42 -4.52
N THR A 73 9.75 5.19 -5.18
CA THR A 73 9.57 5.69 -6.55
C THR A 73 9.19 4.59 -7.55
N LYS A 74 9.70 3.36 -7.36
CA LYS A 74 9.44 2.23 -8.26
C LYS A 74 7.96 1.84 -8.35
N ILE A 75 7.11 2.27 -7.40
CA ILE A 75 5.65 2.15 -7.50
C ILE A 75 5.14 2.93 -8.72
N MET A 76 5.62 4.16 -8.93
CA MET A 76 5.23 4.97 -10.10
C MET A 76 5.78 4.36 -11.39
N THR A 77 7.00 3.83 -11.38
CA THR A 77 7.58 3.11 -12.53
C THR A 77 6.70 1.94 -12.96
N ALA A 78 6.32 1.07 -12.00
CA ALA A 78 5.40 -0.02 -12.26
C ALA A 78 4.03 0.46 -12.75
N LYS A 79 3.48 1.52 -12.14
CA LYS A 79 2.20 2.12 -12.55
C LYS A 79 2.24 2.63 -13.99
N VAL A 80 3.30 3.35 -14.38
CA VAL A 80 3.46 3.88 -15.74
C VAL A 80 3.57 2.75 -16.76
N VAL A 81 4.37 1.71 -16.47
CA VAL A 81 4.51 0.52 -17.33
C VAL A 81 3.16 -0.17 -17.51
N LEU A 82 2.45 -0.44 -16.41
CA LEU A 82 1.17 -1.14 -16.44
C LEU A 82 0.03 -0.34 -17.09
N ALA A 83 0.22 0.97 -17.30
CA ALA A 83 -0.72 1.84 -17.97
C ALA A 83 -0.36 2.10 -19.44
N GLN A 84 0.72 1.51 -19.97
CA GLN A 84 1.07 1.70 -21.38
C GLN A 84 0.00 1.08 -22.30
N PRO A 85 -0.45 1.79 -23.34
CA PRO A 85 -1.48 1.29 -24.25
C PRO A 85 -1.03 0.06 -25.05
N ASN A 86 0.28 -0.06 -25.29
CA ASN A 86 0.92 -1.19 -25.99
C ASN A 86 1.55 -2.20 -25.00
N LEU A 87 1.03 -2.30 -23.78
CA LEU A 87 1.55 -3.23 -22.80
C LEU A 87 1.37 -4.68 -23.27
N ASN A 88 2.48 -5.37 -23.48
CA ASN A 88 2.53 -6.82 -23.58
C ASN A 88 3.44 -7.35 -22.46
N LEU A 89 2.84 -8.04 -21.48
CA LEU A 89 3.56 -8.60 -20.35
C LEU A 89 4.52 -9.74 -20.73
N ASP A 90 4.27 -10.40 -21.86
CA ASP A 90 5.08 -11.49 -22.40
C ASP A 90 6.14 -10.99 -23.40
N ALA A 91 6.14 -9.70 -23.72
CA ALA A 91 7.20 -9.11 -24.54
C ALA A 91 8.55 -9.32 -23.85
N LYS A 92 9.48 -9.91 -24.60
CA LYS A 92 10.85 -10.14 -24.15
C LYS A 92 11.71 -8.90 -24.43
N VAL A 93 12.56 -8.57 -23.47
CA VAL A 93 13.55 -7.50 -23.56
C VAL A 93 14.92 -8.12 -23.31
N THR A 94 15.87 -7.86 -24.21
CA THR A 94 17.26 -8.25 -24.01
C THR A 94 17.88 -7.33 -22.95
N ILE A 95 18.51 -7.89 -21.93
CA ILE A 95 19.14 -7.11 -20.87
C ILE A 95 20.41 -6.41 -21.43
N PRO A 96 20.45 -5.07 -21.49
CA PRO A 96 21.61 -4.34 -21.98
C PRO A 96 22.74 -4.33 -20.94
N LYS A 97 23.98 -4.19 -21.39
CA LYS A 97 25.14 -4.02 -20.48
C LYS A 97 24.96 -2.82 -19.55
N GLY A 98 24.37 -1.73 -20.07
CA GLY A 98 24.11 -0.51 -19.31
C GLY A 98 23.28 -0.71 -18.03
N ALA A 99 22.38 -1.71 -17.98
CA ALA A 99 21.63 -2.01 -16.76
C ALA A 99 22.53 -2.56 -15.64
N SER A 100 23.53 -3.40 -16.00
CA SER A 100 24.53 -3.91 -15.07
C SER A 100 25.52 -2.82 -14.65
N ASP A 101 25.98 -2.01 -15.60
CA ASP A 101 26.92 -0.92 -15.30
C ASP A 101 26.27 0.12 -14.37
N TYR A 102 24.99 0.41 -14.58
CA TYR A 102 24.22 1.33 -13.76
C TYR A 102 24.15 0.91 -12.28
N ILE A 103 23.85 -0.37 -12.00
CA ILE A 103 23.76 -0.84 -10.61
C ILE A 103 25.12 -0.85 -9.91
N VAL A 104 26.21 -1.14 -10.63
CA VAL A 104 27.58 -1.12 -10.10
C VAL A 104 27.98 0.33 -9.77
N ALA A 105 27.78 1.25 -10.72
CA ALA A 105 28.17 2.65 -10.56
C ALA A 105 27.44 3.37 -9.41
N ASN A 106 26.20 2.94 -9.11
CA ASN A 106 25.38 3.56 -8.06
C ASN A 106 25.31 2.72 -6.76
N ASN A 107 26.02 1.59 -6.69
CA ASN A 107 25.91 0.61 -5.61
C ASN A 107 24.44 0.27 -5.26
N ALA A 108 23.63 0.06 -6.30
CA ALA A 108 22.17 -0.01 -6.22
C ALA A 108 21.66 -1.44 -5.99
N SER A 109 20.45 -1.56 -5.43
CA SER A 109 19.77 -2.86 -5.35
C SER A 109 19.49 -3.43 -6.75
N SER A 110 19.57 -4.74 -6.91
CA SER A 110 19.50 -5.41 -8.20
C SER A 110 18.62 -6.67 -8.14
N ALA A 111 17.97 -6.98 -9.25
CA ALA A 111 17.32 -8.26 -9.49
C ALA A 111 18.30 -9.34 -10.01
N GLY A 112 19.58 -9.03 -10.12
CA GLY A 112 20.62 -9.92 -10.65
C GLY A 112 20.42 -10.26 -12.12
N LEU A 113 19.87 -9.32 -12.91
CA LEU A 113 19.61 -9.55 -14.34
C LEU A 113 20.93 -9.79 -15.09
N ILE A 114 20.93 -10.79 -15.97
CA ILE A 114 22.15 -11.22 -16.69
C ILE A 114 22.19 -10.57 -18.06
N VAL A 115 23.28 -9.89 -18.38
CA VAL A 115 23.46 -9.17 -19.65
C VAL A 115 23.30 -10.12 -20.84
N GLY A 116 22.38 -9.74 -21.74
CA GLY A 116 22.02 -10.46 -22.95
C GLY A 116 21.03 -11.61 -22.79
N ASP A 117 20.63 -11.97 -21.57
CA ASP A 117 19.43 -12.79 -21.40
C ASP A 117 18.21 -11.99 -21.90
N LYS A 118 17.19 -12.70 -22.38
CA LYS A 118 15.86 -12.17 -22.70
C LYS A 118 14.93 -12.41 -21.53
N VAL A 119 14.34 -11.34 -21.03
CA VAL A 119 13.45 -11.32 -19.85
C VAL A 119 12.12 -10.70 -20.23
N THR A 120 11.02 -11.29 -19.78
CA THR A 120 9.68 -10.74 -20.07
C THR A 120 9.40 -9.48 -19.24
N VAL A 121 8.54 -8.59 -19.74
CA VAL A 121 8.08 -7.41 -18.96
C VAL A 121 7.47 -7.83 -17.63
N ARG A 122 6.72 -8.94 -17.58
CA ARG A 122 6.19 -9.50 -16.34
C ARG A 122 7.31 -9.81 -15.34
N GLN A 123 8.35 -10.51 -15.77
CA GLN A 123 9.50 -10.84 -14.93
C GLN A 123 10.24 -9.56 -14.48
N LEU A 124 10.41 -8.58 -15.36
CA LEU A 124 10.99 -7.28 -14.98
C LEU A 124 10.17 -6.58 -13.89
N LEU A 125 8.83 -6.63 -13.94
CA LEU A 125 7.99 -6.07 -12.88
C LEU A 125 8.12 -6.83 -11.55
N TYR A 126 8.32 -8.15 -11.56
CA TYR A 126 8.66 -8.89 -10.34
C TYR A 126 10.05 -8.50 -9.81
N GLY A 127 11.06 -8.42 -10.68
CA GLY A 127 12.41 -7.99 -10.32
C GLY A 127 12.45 -6.54 -9.80
N LEU A 128 11.58 -5.67 -10.32
CA LEU A 128 11.40 -4.30 -9.85
C LEU A 128 10.82 -4.25 -8.43
N MET A 129 9.77 -5.03 -8.16
CA MET A 129 8.96 -4.86 -6.96
C MET A 129 9.39 -5.74 -5.77
N LEU A 130 9.94 -6.93 -6.00
CA LEU A 130 10.31 -7.86 -4.91
C LEU A 130 11.68 -7.52 -4.32
N PRO A 131 12.80 -7.72 -5.06
CA PRO A 131 14.15 -7.42 -4.57
C PRO A 131 14.52 -5.94 -4.77
N SER A 132 13.60 -5.12 -5.29
CA SER A 132 13.83 -3.69 -5.55
C SER A 132 14.85 -3.41 -6.67
N GLY A 133 14.92 -4.25 -7.70
CA GLY A 133 15.93 -4.16 -8.76
C GLY A 133 15.91 -2.83 -9.52
N CYS A 134 16.99 -2.06 -9.40
CA CYS A 134 17.23 -0.83 -10.18
C CYS A 134 17.61 -1.15 -11.63
N ASP A 135 18.27 -2.28 -11.87
CA ASP A 135 18.48 -2.87 -13.20
C ASP A 135 17.15 -3.13 -13.93
N ALA A 136 16.16 -3.71 -13.25
CA ALA A 136 14.83 -3.90 -13.82
C ALA A 136 14.13 -2.56 -14.10
N ALA A 137 14.29 -1.57 -13.21
CA ALA A 137 13.73 -0.24 -13.40
C ALA A 137 14.34 0.47 -14.63
N TYR A 138 15.67 0.37 -14.79
CA TYR A 138 16.41 0.88 -15.94
C TYR A 138 15.87 0.30 -17.25
N VAL A 139 15.74 -1.03 -17.31
CA VAL A 139 15.25 -1.73 -18.52
C VAL A 139 13.81 -1.36 -18.85
N LEU A 140 12.95 -1.23 -17.83
CA LEU A 140 11.56 -0.81 -18.02
C LEU A 140 11.46 0.64 -18.51
N ALA A 141 12.24 1.55 -17.94
CA ALA A 141 12.29 2.94 -18.38
C ALA A 141 12.79 3.05 -19.83
N ASP A 142 13.83 2.29 -20.19
CA ASP A 142 14.36 2.25 -21.55
C ASP A 142 13.34 1.66 -22.54
N LYS A 143 12.64 0.58 -22.16
CA LYS A 143 11.66 -0.08 -23.02
C LYS A 143 10.42 0.78 -23.31
N TYR A 144 9.96 1.52 -22.31
CA TYR A 144 8.69 2.25 -22.37
C TYR A 144 8.83 3.77 -22.46
N GLY A 145 10.06 4.29 -22.49
CA GLY A 145 10.36 5.64 -22.94
C GLY A 145 10.28 5.78 -24.46
N SER A 146 10.06 6.99 -24.93
CA SER A 146 10.06 7.32 -26.37
C SER A 146 11.34 8.08 -26.73
N GLY A 147 12.00 7.68 -27.84
CA GLY A 147 13.24 8.31 -28.31
C GLY A 147 14.21 7.34 -28.95
N SER A 148 15.11 7.86 -29.79
CA SER A 148 16.11 7.07 -30.52
C SER A 148 17.26 6.58 -29.63
N THR A 149 17.62 7.34 -28.60
CA THR A 149 18.69 7.02 -27.66
C THR A 149 18.16 6.58 -26.30
N HIS A 150 18.99 5.86 -25.54
CA HIS A 150 18.66 5.47 -24.16
C HIS A 150 18.31 6.70 -23.30
N THR A 151 19.16 7.74 -23.33
CA THR A 151 18.93 8.98 -22.59
C THR A 151 17.60 9.65 -22.95
N ALA A 152 17.25 9.70 -24.25
CA ALA A 152 15.98 10.26 -24.68
C ALA A 152 14.78 9.45 -24.16
N ARG A 153 14.87 8.12 -24.21
CA ARG A 153 13.82 7.23 -23.68
C ARG A 153 13.67 7.39 -22.16
N VAL A 154 14.76 7.42 -21.42
CA VAL A 154 14.72 7.67 -19.97
C VAL A 154 14.06 9.01 -19.66
N ASN A 155 14.49 10.11 -20.31
CA ASN A 155 13.89 11.43 -20.10
C ASN A 155 12.39 11.44 -20.42
N SER A 156 11.99 10.81 -21.53
CA SER A 156 10.58 10.63 -21.89
C SER A 156 9.81 9.85 -20.83
N PHE A 157 10.40 8.77 -20.29
CA PHE A 157 9.78 7.96 -19.24
C PHE A 157 9.60 8.76 -17.94
N LEU A 158 10.57 9.59 -17.54
CA LEU A 158 10.42 10.51 -16.40
C LEU A 158 9.31 11.54 -16.65
N GLY A 159 9.17 12.02 -17.88
CA GLY A 159 8.03 12.84 -18.30
C GLY A 159 6.69 12.14 -18.09
N LYS A 160 6.60 10.85 -18.44
CA LYS A 160 5.39 10.02 -18.19
C LYS A 160 5.11 9.86 -16.69
N MET A 161 6.13 9.64 -15.86
CA MET A 161 5.98 9.53 -14.40
C MET A 161 5.44 10.82 -13.79
N ASN A 162 6.01 11.97 -14.16
CA ASN A 162 5.54 13.28 -13.69
C ASN A 162 4.15 13.63 -14.23
N SER A 163 3.84 13.26 -15.47
CA SER A 163 2.49 13.44 -16.03
C SER A 163 1.45 12.59 -15.30
N ALA A 164 1.80 11.36 -14.93
CA ALA A 164 0.95 10.50 -14.10
C ALA A 164 0.71 11.08 -12.70
N ALA A 165 1.72 11.75 -12.11
CA ALA A 165 1.55 12.47 -10.84
C ALA A 165 0.60 13.66 -10.98
N LYS A 166 0.74 14.45 -12.05
CA LYS A 166 -0.16 15.58 -12.37
C LYS A 166 -1.60 15.11 -12.59
N ALA A 167 -1.81 14.01 -13.33
CA ALA A 167 -3.13 13.43 -13.58
C ALA A 167 -3.82 12.92 -12.30
N LEU A 168 -3.06 12.67 -11.22
CA LEU A 168 -3.58 12.33 -9.90
C LEU A 168 -3.75 13.57 -8.99
N ASN A 169 -3.57 14.78 -9.53
CA ASN A 169 -3.62 16.06 -8.80
C ASN A 169 -2.67 16.09 -7.59
N LEU A 170 -1.46 15.52 -7.73
CA LEU A 170 -0.45 15.49 -6.68
C LEU A 170 0.37 16.77 -6.72
N LYS A 171 0.31 17.57 -5.65
CA LYS A 171 0.95 18.90 -5.57
C LYS A 171 2.38 18.84 -5.02
N ASN A 172 2.76 17.74 -4.40
CA ASN A 172 4.01 17.64 -3.64
C ASN A 172 4.86 16.44 -4.07
N THR A 173 4.79 16.09 -5.35
CA THR A 173 5.56 14.98 -5.92
C THR A 173 6.27 15.42 -7.20
N HIS A 174 7.55 15.08 -7.30
CA HIS A 174 8.34 15.19 -8.51
C HIS A 174 9.31 14.02 -8.62
N PHE A 175 9.44 13.47 -9.82
CA PHE A 175 10.36 12.38 -10.13
C PHE A 175 11.48 12.89 -11.03
N ASP A 176 12.72 12.74 -10.57
CA ASP A 176 13.93 13.00 -11.36
C ASP A 176 14.64 11.69 -11.78
N SER A 177 14.13 10.54 -11.30
CA SER A 177 14.68 9.21 -11.53
C SER A 177 13.56 8.16 -11.63
N PHE A 178 13.84 7.07 -12.34
CA PHE A 178 12.89 5.95 -12.54
C PHE A 178 12.95 4.92 -11.40
N ASP A 179 13.84 5.09 -10.44
CA ASP A 179 14.09 4.10 -9.39
C ASP A 179 14.27 4.71 -8.00
N GLY A 180 14.37 6.04 -7.90
CA GLY A 180 14.57 6.79 -6.66
C GLY A 180 16.03 7.15 -6.36
N ILE A 181 16.98 6.78 -7.22
CA ILE A 181 18.37 7.25 -7.18
C ILE A 181 18.43 8.56 -7.97
N GLY A 182 18.08 9.64 -7.28
CA GLY A 182 17.93 10.99 -7.86
C GLY A 182 19.07 11.95 -7.55
N LYS A 183 18.98 13.16 -8.08
CA LYS A 183 19.94 14.27 -7.85
C LYS A 183 19.32 15.39 -7.01
N GLY A 184 18.54 15.01 -5.99
CA GLY A 184 17.92 15.94 -5.04
C GLY A 184 16.54 16.49 -5.43
N SER A 185 16.07 16.24 -6.66
CA SER A 185 14.74 16.66 -7.11
C SER A 185 13.70 15.53 -7.04
N ASN A 186 14.08 14.33 -6.56
CA ASN A 186 13.16 13.22 -6.33
C ASN A 186 12.47 13.30 -4.96
N TYR A 187 11.25 13.78 -4.91
CA TYR A 187 10.50 13.89 -3.67
C TYR A 187 9.03 13.54 -3.82
N SER A 188 8.42 13.19 -2.68
CA SER A 188 6.99 13.06 -2.54
C SER A 188 6.59 13.32 -1.09
N THR A 189 5.35 13.00 -0.71
CA THR A 189 4.84 13.07 0.65
C THR A 189 4.21 11.73 1.04
N PRO A 190 4.02 11.46 2.34
CA PRO A 190 3.27 10.28 2.76
C PRO A 190 1.87 10.20 2.12
N ARG A 191 1.18 11.34 1.97
CA ARG A 191 -0.14 11.40 1.33
C ARG A 191 -0.07 11.09 -0.16
N ASP A 192 0.83 11.74 -0.89
CA ASP A 192 0.92 11.58 -2.34
C ASP A 192 1.37 10.17 -2.73
N LEU A 193 2.36 9.59 -2.04
CA LEU A 193 2.76 8.19 -2.25
C LEU A 193 1.63 7.20 -1.98
N THR A 194 0.82 7.45 -0.95
CA THR A 194 -0.34 6.61 -0.64
C THR A 194 -1.38 6.69 -1.77
N LYS A 195 -1.63 7.87 -2.34
CA LYS A 195 -2.51 8.04 -3.51
C LYS A 195 -1.96 7.37 -4.76
N ILE A 196 -0.65 7.46 -5.02
CA ILE A 196 0.01 6.76 -6.13
C ILE A 196 -0.19 5.25 -5.99
N ALA A 197 0.07 4.70 -4.80
CA ALA A 197 -0.09 3.28 -4.53
C ALA A 197 -1.54 2.84 -4.63
N SER A 198 -2.49 3.59 -4.07
CA SER A 198 -3.93 3.31 -4.23
C SER A 198 -4.35 3.27 -5.71
N SER A 199 -3.85 4.22 -6.51
CA SER A 199 -4.07 4.25 -7.96
C SER A 199 -3.45 3.04 -8.67
N ALA A 200 -2.23 2.65 -8.31
CA ALA A 200 -1.54 1.47 -8.87
C ALA A 200 -2.26 0.16 -8.50
N MET A 201 -2.79 0.07 -7.27
CA MET A 201 -3.54 -1.07 -6.76
C MET A 201 -4.86 -1.33 -7.51
N LYS A 202 -5.32 -0.42 -8.38
CA LYS A 202 -6.45 -0.68 -9.31
C LYS A 202 -6.09 -1.75 -10.36
N SER A 203 -4.83 -1.89 -10.74
CA SER A 203 -4.37 -2.93 -11.68
C SER A 203 -4.29 -4.31 -11.02
N ALA A 204 -4.97 -5.31 -11.59
CA ALA A 204 -4.89 -6.69 -11.12
C ALA A 204 -3.46 -7.25 -11.18
N ASN A 205 -2.72 -6.89 -12.24
CA ASN A 205 -1.32 -7.28 -12.40
C ASN A 205 -0.45 -6.69 -11.27
N PHE A 206 -0.62 -5.41 -10.95
CA PHE A 206 0.11 -4.79 -9.85
C PHE A 206 -0.17 -5.49 -8.52
N ARG A 207 -1.45 -5.75 -8.20
CA ARG A 207 -1.86 -6.48 -6.99
C ARG A 207 -1.24 -7.87 -6.91
N ALA A 208 -1.20 -8.61 -8.02
CA ALA A 208 -0.60 -9.94 -8.08
C ALA A 208 0.91 -9.89 -7.78
N ILE A 209 1.62 -8.90 -8.32
CA ILE A 209 3.06 -8.72 -8.11
C ILE A 209 3.36 -8.36 -6.65
N VAL A 210 2.76 -7.29 -6.11
CA VAL A 210 3.19 -6.73 -4.82
C VAL A 210 2.84 -7.59 -3.60
N LYS A 211 1.87 -8.51 -3.73
CA LYS A 211 1.56 -9.50 -2.68
C LYS A 211 2.39 -10.78 -2.75
N THR A 212 3.19 -10.96 -3.79
CA THR A 212 4.01 -12.16 -3.97
C THR A 212 5.22 -12.11 -3.04
N LYS A 213 5.42 -13.16 -2.23
CA LYS A 213 6.53 -13.26 -1.28
C LYS A 213 7.86 -13.66 -1.93
N SER A 214 7.81 -14.57 -2.88
CA SER A 214 8.97 -15.08 -3.61
C SER A 214 8.61 -15.37 -5.06
N TYR A 215 9.54 -15.09 -5.98
CA TYR A 215 9.38 -15.35 -7.40
C TYR A 215 10.70 -15.82 -8.02
N THR A 216 10.67 -16.92 -8.76
CA THR A 216 11.83 -17.45 -9.48
C THR A 216 11.67 -17.22 -10.97
N ALA A 217 12.46 -16.31 -11.54
CA ALA A 217 12.42 -16.02 -12.97
C ALA A 217 13.08 -17.15 -13.77
N LYS A 218 12.47 -17.50 -14.90
CA LYS A 218 13.04 -18.37 -15.94
C LYS A 218 13.31 -17.52 -17.18
N THR A 219 14.56 -17.15 -17.40
CA THR A 219 15.00 -16.28 -18.50
C THR A 219 15.46 -17.12 -19.69
N VAL A 220 15.59 -16.50 -20.86
CA VAL A 220 16.18 -17.15 -22.04
C VAL A 220 17.58 -16.60 -22.23
N THR A 221 18.60 -17.46 -22.27
CA THR A 221 20.00 -17.05 -22.43
C THR A 221 20.29 -16.55 -23.84
N LYS A 222 21.49 -15.97 -24.04
CA LYS A 222 21.98 -15.59 -25.38
C LYS A 222 21.95 -16.74 -26.39
N THR A 223 22.17 -17.98 -25.93
CA THR A 223 22.18 -19.19 -26.78
C THR A 223 20.81 -19.84 -26.93
N GLY A 224 19.75 -19.24 -26.35
CA GLY A 224 18.38 -19.73 -26.47
C GLY A 224 17.95 -20.74 -25.40
N SER A 225 18.86 -21.18 -24.53
CA SER A 225 18.51 -22.07 -23.41
C SER A 225 17.71 -21.36 -22.31
N THR A 226 16.97 -22.12 -21.50
CA THR A 226 16.29 -21.57 -20.33
C THR A 226 17.24 -21.53 -19.13
N ARG A 227 17.30 -20.39 -18.44
CA ARG A 227 18.03 -20.23 -17.18
C ARG A 227 17.06 -20.02 -16.03
N THR A 228 17.21 -20.79 -14.96
CA THR A 228 16.53 -20.55 -13.69
C THR A 228 17.37 -19.59 -12.86
N MET A 229 16.83 -18.40 -12.56
CA MET A 229 17.51 -17.41 -11.70
C MET A 229 17.40 -17.79 -10.22
N LYS A 230 18.24 -17.16 -9.37
CA LYS A 230 18.03 -17.18 -7.92
C LYS A 230 16.65 -16.59 -7.59
N ALA A 231 15.96 -17.17 -6.61
CA ALA A 231 14.66 -16.69 -6.17
C ALA A 231 14.74 -15.24 -5.68
N TRP A 232 13.86 -14.39 -6.19
CA TRP A 232 13.67 -13.04 -5.71
C TRP A 232 12.72 -13.04 -4.53
N THR A 233 13.19 -12.56 -3.39
CA THR A 233 12.37 -12.43 -2.18
C THR A 233 11.84 -11.00 -2.06
N ASN A 234 10.57 -10.88 -1.70
CA ASN A 234 9.96 -9.58 -1.44
C ASN A 234 10.54 -8.97 -0.17
N THR A 235 11.06 -7.75 -0.30
CA THR A 235 11.63 -7.00 0.83
C THR A 235 10.59 -6.52 1.85
N ASN A 236 9.29 -6.58 1.53
CA ASN A 236 8.21 -6.24 2.46
C ASN A 236 7.91 -7.40 3.42
N THR A 237 8.50 -7.36 4.61
CA THR A 237 8.34 -8.39 5.64
C THR A 237 6.91 -8.49 6.19
N LEU A 238 6.08 -7.45 6.05
CA LEU A 238 4.67 -7.46 6.48
C LEU A 238 3.83 -8.54 5.77
N LEU A 239 4.23 -8.94 4.55
CA LEU A 239 3.56 -10.04 3.85
C LEU A 239 3.59 -11.36 4.63
N SER A 240 4.55 -11.52 5.55
CA SER A 240 4.64 -12.69 6.43
C SER A 240 4.31 -12.37 7.88
N SER A 241 4.59 -11.15 8.37
CA SER A 241 4.41 -10.81 9.78
C SER A 241 3.06 -10.17 10.13
N TYR A 242 2.28 -9.71 9.15
CA TYR A 242 1.01 -9.02 9.41
C TYR A 242 -0.13 -9.63 8.60
N SER A 243 -1.09 -10.25 9.30
CA SER A 243 -2.25 -10.88 8.68
C SER A 243 -3.10 -9.87 7.90
N GLY A 244 -3.45 -10.24 6.67
CA GLY A 244 -4.19 -9.40 5.72
C GLY A 244 -3.32 -8.52 4.85
N THR A 245 -1.99 -8.52 4.98
CA THR A 245 -1.11 -7.68 4.14
C THR A 245 -1.20 -8.07 2.67
N ILE A 246 -1.38 -7.07 1.82
CA ILE A 246 -1.49 -7.21 0.36
C ILE A 246 -0.46 -6.36 -0.40
N GLY A 247 0.46 -5.68 0.30
CA GLY A 247 1.46 -4.82 -0.32
C GLY A 247 2.05 -3.76 0.61
N VAL A 248 2.77 -2.75 0.10
CA VAL A 248 3.00 -2.50 -1.35
C VAL A 248 4.48 -2.55 -1.67
N LYS A 249 5.29 -1.62 -1.15
CA LYS A 249 6.71 -1.55 -1.52
C LYS A 249 7.54 -0.82 -0.47
N THR A 250 8.68 -1.40 -0.16
CA THR A 250 9.74 -0.82 0.67
C THR A 250 10.53 0.24 -0.11
N GLY A 251 11.15 1.17 0.61
CA GLY A 251 12.20 2.02 0.04
C GLY A 251 13.28 2.31 1.07
N SER A 252 14.46 2.59 0.57
CA SER A 252 15.55 3.16 1.34
C SER A 252 16.47 3.98 0.47
N GLY A 253 17.24 4.87 1.10
CA GLY A 253 18.28 5.68 0.49
C GLY A 253 18.97 6.55 1.55
N PRO A 254 20.14 7.13 1.24
CA PRO A 254 20.90 7.93 2.21
C PRO A 254 20.08 9.10 2.80
N GLU A 255 19.28 9.76 1.97
CA GLU A 255 18.41 10.89 2.33
C GLU A 255 17.02 10.41 2.75
N ALA A 256 16.46 9.44 2.02
CA ALA A 256 15.11 8.92 2.28
C ALA A 256 14.99 8.12 3.60
N LYS A 257 16.14 7.66 4.15
CA LYS A 257 16.22 6.71 5.27
C LYS A 257 15.36 5.48 4.98
N TYR A 258 14.56 4.99 5.93
CA TYR A 258 13.79 3.75 5.76
C TYR A 258 12.30 4.05 5.55
N CYS A 259 11.79 3.71 4.37
CA CYS A 259 10.43 3.99 3.94
C CYS A 259 9.64 2.70 3.68
N LEU A 260 8.33 2.76 3.82
CA LEU A 260 7.41 1.67 3.45
C LEU A 260 6.05 2.23 3.05
N VAL A 261 5.59 1.86 1.86
CA VAL A 261 4.18 1.96 1.46
C VAL A 261 3.52 0.61 1.71
N PHE A 262 2.44 0.60 2.48
CA PHE A 262 1.82 -0.62 3.01
C PHE A 262 0.32 -0.64 2.73
N ALA A 263 -0.23 -1.85 2.57
CA ALA A 263 -1.66 -2.06 2.45
C ALA A 263 -2.07 -3.41 3.05
N ALA A 264 -3.20 -3.45 3.74
CA ALA A 264 -3.79 -4.67 4.26
C ALA A 264 -5.32 -4.66 4.15
N THR A 265 -5.94 -5.83 4.09
CA THR A 265 -7.39 -6.03 4.07
C THR A 265 -7.83 -6.92 5.23
N ARG A 266 -8.86 -6.50 5.96
CA ARG A 266 -9.55 -7.30 6.99
C ARG A 266 -11.05 -7.06 6.89
N ASN A 267 -11.85 -8.12 6.93
CA ASN A 267 -13.32 -8.05 6.90
C ASN A 267 -13.86 -7.11 5.80
N GLY A 268 -13.31 -7.21 4.58
CA GLY A 268 -13.69 -6.37 3.44
C GLY A 268 -13.15 -4.93 3.45
N LYS A 269 -12.67 -4.41 4.59
CA LYS A 269 -12.04 -3.09 4.68
C LYS A 269 -10.58 -3.16 4.26
N THR A 270 -10.14 -2.26 3.38
CA THR A 270 -8.73 -2.13 3.00
C THR A 270 -8.14 -0.82 3.50
N VAL A 271 -7.06 -0.93 4.27
CA VAL A 271 -6.28 0.20 4.79
C VAL A 271 -4.99 0.29 4.00
N ILE A 272 -4.65 1.49 3.53
CA ILE A 272 -3.43 1.76 2.77
C ILE A 272 -2.74 3.01 3.34
N GLY A 273 -1.41 3.01 3.36
CA GLY A 273 -0.65 4.11 3.92
C GLY A 273 0.83 4.10 3.55
N THR A 274 1.53 5.11 4.03
CA THR A 274 2.96 5.30 3.84
C THR A 274 3.61 5.78 5.12
N VAL A 275 4.79 5.25 5.43
CA VAL A 275 5.76 5.84 6.37
C VAL A 275 7.01 6.26 5.62
N LEU A 276 7.49 7.48 5.89
CA LEU A 276 8.72 8.04 5.33
C LEU A 276 9.71 8.41 6.42
N ALA A 277 10.98 8.14 6.13
CA ALA A 277 12.11 8.41 7.02
C ALA A 277 11.96 7.82 8.44
N SER A 278 11.70 6.52 8.52
CA SER A 278 11.89 5.74 9.76
C SER A 278 13.37 5.43 9.99
N SER A 279 13.72 4.91 11.17
CA SER A 279 15.11 4.77 11.62
C SER A 279 15.80 3.49 11.17
N SER A 280 15.07 2.41 10.85
CA SER A 280 15.65 1.12 10.44
C SER A 280 14.66 0.25 9.65
N VAL A 281 15.17 -0.84 9.06
CA VAL A 281 14.32 -1.84 8.36
C VAL A 281 13.30 -2.49 9.29
N PRO A 282 13.64 -2.95 10.52
CA PRO A 282 12.63 -3.42 11.46
C PRO A 282 11.66 -2.30 11.88
N GLN A 283 12.17 -1.10 12.17
CA GLN A 283 11.34 -0.02 12.72
C GLN A 283 10.28 0.47 11.73
N ARG A 284 10.56 0.57 10.42
CA ARG A 284 9.53 0.93 9.43
C ARG A 284 8.37 -0.09 9.41
N GLY A 285 8.65 -1.36 9.69
CA GLY A 285 7.66 -2.42 9.79
C GLY A 285 6.80 -2.28 11.06
N THR A 286 7.43 -1.97 12.19
CA THR A 286 6.75 -1.65 13.45
C THR A 286 5.85 -0.41 13.30
N ASP A 287 6.35 0.66 12.70
CA ASP A 287 5.57 1.88 12.44
C ASP A 287 4.34 1.58 11.59
N ALA A 288 4.51 0.88 10.45
CA ALA A 288 3.41 0.49 9.59
C ALA A 288 2.39 -0.44 10.28
N THR A 289 2.86 -1.37 11.12
CA THR A 289 1.99 -2.28 11.88
C THR A 289 1.08 -1.52 12.86
N LYS A 290 1.64 -0.54 13.60
CA LYS A 290 0.86 0.34 14.48
C LYS A 290 -0.20 1.11 13.70
N LEU A 291 0.17 1.66 12.53
CA LEU A 291 -0.72 2.43 11.67
C LEU A 291 -1.83 1.57 11.05
N LEU A 292 -1.53 0.34 10.63
CA LEU A 292 -2.54 -0.60 10.14
C LEU A 292 -3.53 -0.98 11.25
N ASN A 293 -3.04 -1.34 12.44
CA ASN A 293 -3.89 -1.66 13.58
C ASN A 293 -4.84 -0.50 13.91
N TYR A 294 -4.31 0.72 14.01
CA TYR A 294 -5.11 1.91 14.22
C TYR A 294 -6.11 2.17 13.08
N GLY A 295 -5.70 2.00 11.83
CA GLY A 295 -6.59 2.18 10.68
C GLY A 295 -7.78 1.21 10.67
N PHE A 296 -7.63 0.01 11.22
CA PHE A 296 -8.72 -0.96 11.34
C PHE A 296 -9.67 -0.71 12.50
N THR A 297 -9.33 0.13 13.48
CA THR A 297 -10.25 0.53 14.56
C THR A 297 -11.13 1.74 14.23
N LYS A 298 -10.89 2.38 13.06
CA LYS A 298 -11.65 3.52 12.55
C LYS A 298 -12.72 3.11 11.53
#